data_AF-N1ZTG6-F1
#
_entry.id   AF-N1ZTG6-F1
#
_cell.length_a   1.000
_cell.length_b   1.000
_cell.length_c   1.000
_cell.angle_alpha   90.00
_cell.angle_beta   90.00
_cell.angle_gamma   90.00
#
_symmetry.space_group_name_H-M   'P 1'
#
loop_
_entity.id
_entity.type
_entity.pdbx_description
1 polymer ?
#
loop_
_entity_poly.entity_id
_entity_poly.type
_entity_poly.pdbx_seq_one_letter_code
_entity_poly.pdbx_strand_id
1 'polypeptide(L)'
;MPVYLRISLGIMVVLYFYLLLYFLKRKTLALKYTLLWLFSGFAMGTMLLVPGLLTVVVEIVGIETPVYGLFLAGIFFLIVISMSLTAIVSKQTERIKDLAQNNAMLEKRVREIEQRLMELEELE
;
A
#
# COMPACT_ATOMS: atom_id res chain seq x y z
N MET A 1 -19.73 -26.42 -9.91
CA MET A 1 -18.87 -25.86 -8.84
C MET A 1 -19.44 -26.25 -7.48
N PRO A 2 -18.72 -27.00 -6.64
CA PRO A 2 -19.22 -27.39 -5.33
C PRO A 2 -19.44 -26.14 -4.47
N VAL A 3 -20.63 -26.04 -3.86
CA VAL A 3 -21.11 -24.87 -3.08
C VAL A 3 -20.13 -24.44 -2.00
N TYR A 4 -19.38 -25.39 -1.43
CA TYR A 4 -18.35 -25.18 -0.41
C TYR A 4 -17.27 -24.19 -0.85
N LEU A 5 -16.86 -24.22 -2.14
CA LEU A 5 -15.82 -23.35 -2.67
C LEU A 5 -16.31 -21.89 -2.79
N ARG A 6 -17.60 -21.71 -3.14
CA ARG A 6 -18.21 -20.38 -3.24
C ARG A 6 -18.37 -19.74 -1.87
N ILE A 7 -18.78 -20.53 -0.87
CA ILE A 7 -18.97 -20.05 0.50
C ILE A 7 -17.62 -19.70 1.15
N SER A 8 -16.58 -20.54 0.98
CA SER A 8 -15.26 -20.25 1.55
C SER A 8 -14.61 -19.00 0.95
N LEU A 9 -14.74 -18.81 -0.37
CA LEU A 9 -14.29 -17.60 -1.06
C LEU A 9 -15.06 -16.35 -0.60
N GLY A 10 -16.38 -16.45 -0.45
CA GLY A 10 -17.22 -15.35 0.05
C GLY A 10 -16.80 -14.90 1.45
N ILE A 11 -16.59 -15.84 2.37
CA ILE A 11 -16.12 -15.56 3.74
C ILE A 11 -14.74 -14.88 3.72
N MET A 12 -13.81 -15.36 2.89
CA MET A 12 -12.49 -14.77 2.73
C MET A 12 -12.56 -13.32 2.23
N VAL A 13 -13.43 -13.00 1.28
CA VAL A 13 -13.61 -11.63 0.78
C VAL A 13 -14.22 -10.71 1.83
N VAL A 14 -15.20 -11.18 2.59
CA VAL A 14 -15.78 -10.39 3.70
C VAL A 14 -14.74 -10.11 4.78
N LEU A 15 -13.94 -11.10 5.16
CA LEU A 15 -12.82 -10.94 6.10
C LEU A 15 -11.77 -9.96 5.56
N TYR A 16 -11.42 -10.06 4.27
CA TYR A 16 -10.49 -9.13 3.62
C TYR A 16 -11.01 -7.69 3.65
N PHE A 17 -12.29 -7.48 3.31
CA PHE A 17 -12.93 -6.17 3.36
C PHE A 17 -13.01 -5.61 4.79
N TYR A 18 -13.31 -6.47 5.76
CA TYR A 18 -13.32 -6.10 7.17
C TYR A 18 -11.93 -5.66 7.65
N LEU A 19 -10.88 -6.41 7.31
CA LEU A 19 -9.49 -6.04 7.60
C LEU A 19 -9.09 -4.73 6.92
N LEU A 20 -9.47 -4.55 5.65
CA LEU A 20 -9.25 -3.30 4.92
C LEU A 20 -9.87 -2.08 5.62
N LEU A 21 -11.15 -2.19 6.01
CA LEU A 21 -11.86 -1.15 6.74
C LEU A 21 -11.25 -0.91 8.12
N TYR A 22 -10.80 -1.96 8.81
CA TYR A 22 -10.11 -1.86 10.09
C TYR A 22 -8.78 -1.10 9.96
N PHE A 23 -7.96 -1.42 8.95
CA PHE A 23 -6.71 -0.71 8.66
C PHE A 23 -6.94 0.74 8.22
N LEU A 24 -8.03 1.01 7.48
CA LEU A 24 -8.45 2.38 7.14
C LEU A 24 -8.83 3.19 8.39
N LYS A 25 -9.57 2.58 9.33
CA LYS A 25 -10.02 3.24 10.57
C LYS A 25 -8.85 3.56 11.50
N ARG A 26 -7.76 2.78 11.48
CA ARG A 26 -6.57 3.03 12.29
C ARG A 26 -5.67 4.17 11.80
N LYS A 27 -5.99 4.83 10.66
CA LYS A 27 -5.20 5.94 10.07
C LYS A 27 -3.69 5.66 9.92
N THR A 28 -3.27 4.40 9.94
CA THR A 28 -1.86 3.99 9.85
C THR A 28 -1.31 4.13 8.42
N LEU A 29 -2.19 4.21 7.41
CA LEU A 29 -1.84 4.49 6.02
C LEU A 29 -2.39 5.85 5.60
N ALA A 30 -1.58 6.64 4.88
CA ALA A 30 -2.02 7.91 4.34
C ALA A 30 -3.21 7.69 3.39
N LEU A 31 -4.27 8.49 3.58
CA LEU A 31 -5.60 8.33 2.96
C LEU A 31 -5.56 8.11 1.43
N LYS A 32 -4.59 8.73 0.75
CA LYS A 32 -4.35 8.58 -0.70
C LYS A 32 -4.11 7.12 -1.13
N TYR A 33 -3.41 6.34 -0.31
CA TYR A 33 -2.95 5.00 -0.66
C TYR A 33 -4.00 3.94 -0.33
N THR A 34 -4.72 4.14 0.77
CA THR A 34 -5.85 3.30 1.16
C THR A 34 -7.00 3.44 0.16
N LEU A 35 -7.12 4.58 -0.55
CA LEU A 35 -8.13 4.78 -1.60
C LEU A 35 -7.91 3.85 -2.82
N LEU A 36 -6.65 3.69 -3.25
CA LEU A 36 -6.29 2.73 -4.31
C LEU A 36 -6.55 1.29 -3.88
N TRP A 37 -6.21 0.96 -2.63
CA TRP A 37 -6.49 -0.36 -2.04
C TRP A 37 -7.98 -0.65 -1.90
N LEU A 38 -8.77 0.35 -1.50
CA LEU A 38 -10.22 0.22 -1.38
C LEU A 38 -10.87 0.06 -2.76
N PHE A 39 -10.42 0.82 -3.75
CA PHE A 39 -10.91 0.71 -5.13
C PHE A 39 -10.53 -0.64 -5.76
N SER A 40 -9.29 -1.10 -5.58
CA SER A 40 -8.82 -2.38 -6.09
C SER A 40 -9.52 -3.56 -5.40
N GLY A 41 -9.66 -3.52 -4.07
CA GLY A 41 -10.40 -4.53 -3.31
C GLY A 41 -11.89 -4.53 -3.65
N PHE A 42 -12.48 -3.37 -3.91
CA PHE A 42 -13.85 -3.25 -4.41
C PHE A 42 -14.02 -3.77 -5.83
N ALA A 43 -13.13 -3.43 -6.75
CA ALA A 43 -13.17 -3.98 -8.10
C ALA A 43 -13.08 -5.51 -8.07
N MET A 44 -12.16 -6.05 -7.29
CA MET A 44 -11.93 -7.49 -7.16
C MET A 44 -13.06 -8.21 -6.42
N GLY A 45 -13.61 -7.60 -5.35
CA GLY A 45 -14.76 -8.12 -4.61
C GLY A 45 -16.05 -8.11 -5.43
N THR A 46 -16.27 -7.05 -6.21
CA THR A 46 -17.41 -6.95 -7.14
C THR A 46 -17.31 -8.03 -8.23
N MET A 47 -16.10 -8.26 -8.75
CA MET A 47 -15.83 -9.31 -9.73
C MET A 47 -16.05 -10.72 -9.16
N LEU A 48 -15.89 -10.91 -7.84
CA LEU A 48 -16.13 -12.17 -7.16
C LEU A 48 -17.62 -12.43 -6.85
N LEU A 49 -18.36 -11.37 -6.50
CA LEU A 49 -19.78 -11.44 -6.15
C LEU A 49 -20.69 -11.69 -7.36
N VAL A 50 -20.23 -11.30 -8.56
CA VAL A 50 -20.97 -11.49 -9.82
C VAL A 50 -20.34 -12.63 -10.63
N PRO A 51 -20.84 -13.88 -10.53
CA PRO A 51 -20.27 -15.02 -11.26
C PRO A 51 -20.27 -14.84 -12.79
N GLY A 52 -21.12 -13.94 -13.33
CA GLY A 52 -21.20 -13.61 -14.75
C GLY A 52 -19.98 -12.86 -15.32
N LEU A 53 -19.30 -12.02 -14.53
CA LEU A 53 -18.11 -11.28 -15.00
C LEU A 53 -16.88 -12.18 -15.08
N LEU A 54 -16.79 -13.15 -14.16
CA LEU A 54 -15.71 -14.12 -14.14
C LEU A 54 -15.75 -15.01 -15.39
N THR A 55 -16.94 -15.44 -15.82
CA THR A 55 -17.14 -16.21 -17.06
C THR A 55 -16.68 -15.46 -18.30
N VAL A 56 -16.94 -14.16 -18.42
CA VAL A 56 -16.54 -13.35 -19.58
C VAL A 56 -15.00 -13.24 -19.67
N VAL A 57 -14.33 -13.01 -18.54
CA VAL A 57 -12.86 -12.95 -18.53
C VAL A 57 -12.23 -14.32 -18.77
N VAL A 58 -12.84 -15.39 -18.25
CA VAL A 58 -12.40 -16.77 -18.46
C VAL A 58 -12.57 -17.20 -19.93
N GLU A 59 -13.64 -16.78 -20.61
CA GLU A 59 -13.84 -16.99 -22.05
C GLU A 59 -12.83 -16.22 -22.91
N ILE A 60 -12.52 -14.96 -22.56
CA ILE A 60 -11.52 -14.15 -23.30
C ILE A 60 -10.11 -14.73 -23.15
N VAL A 61 -9.77 -15.27 -21.96
CA VAL A 61 -8.44 -15.80 -21.67
C VAL A 61 -8.32 -17.29 -22.05
N GLY A 62 -9.43 -18.00 -22.31
CA GLY A 62 -9.44 -19.40 -22.77
C GLY A 62 -9.11 -20.43 -21.69
N ILE A 63 -9.44 -20.15 -20.43
CA ILE A 63 -9.08 -21.01 -19.28
C ILE A 63 -10.24 -21.95 -18.95
N GLU A 64 -10.02 -23.28 -18.95
CA GLU A 64 -11.10 -24.26 -18.68
C GLU A 64 -11.70 -24.16 -17.27
N THR A 65 -10.94 -23.65 -16.28
CA THR A 65 -11.40 -23.58 -14.89
C THR A 65 -11.38 -22.14 -14.35
N PRO A 66 -12.53 -21.58 -13.92
CA PRO A 66 -12.66 -20.24 -13.33
C PRO A 66 -11.70 -19.95 -12.16
N VAL A 67 -11.20 -20.98 -11.49
CA VAL A 67 -10.25 -20.88 -10.37
C VAL A 67 -8.89 -20.35 -10.82
N TYR A 68 -8.39 -20.77 -11.99
CA TYR A 68 -7.08 -20.31 -12.48
C TYR A 68 -7.12 -18.85 -12.96
N GLY A 69 -8.25 -18.41 -13.53
CA GLY A 69 -8.46 -17.00 -13.88
C GLY A 69 -8.43 -16.09 -12.64
N LEU A 70 -9.01 -16.55 -11.53
CA LEU A 70 -8.94 -15.85 -10.24
C LEU A 70 -7.51 -15.76 -9.70
N PHE A 71 -6.74 -16.84 -9.78
CA PHE A 71 -5.34 -16.85 -9.36
C PHE A 71 -4.50 -15.88 -10.19
N LEU A 72 -4.66 -15.88 -11.51
CA LEU A 72 -3.94 -14.99 -12.42
C LEU A 72 -4.26 -13.52 -12.12
N ALA A 73 -5.54 -13.19 -11.93
CA ALA A 73 -5.98 -11.85 -11.53
C ALA A 73 -5.39 -11.45 -10.18
N GLY A 74 -5.38 -12.36 -9.20
CA GLY A 74 -4.78 -12.12 -7.88
C GLY A 74 -3.27 -11.83 -7.96
N ILE A 75 -2.52 -12.58 -8.76
CA ILE A 75 -1.09 -12.35 -8.98
C ILE A 75 -0.87 -10.99 -9.65
N PHE A 76 -1.66 -10.66 -10.67
CA PHE A 76 -1.58 -9.35 -11.33
C PHE A 76 -1.81 -8.21 -10.33
N PHE A 77 -2.84 -8.31 -9.49
CA PHE A 77 -3.09 -7.33 -8.43
C PHE A 77 -1.94 -7.25 -7.42
N LEU A 78 -1.36 -8.37 -7.01
CA LEU A 78 -0.20 -8.39 -6.11
C LEU A 78 1.01 -7.66 -6.71
N ILE A 79 1.25 -7.80 -8.02
CA ILE A 79 2.33 -7.08 -8.73
C ILE A 79 2.05 -5.57 -8.73
N VAL A 80 0.83 -5.15 -9.06
CA VAL A 80 0.43 -3.73 -9.07
C VAL A 80 0.56 -3.11 -7.67
N ILE A 81 0.15 -3.85 -6.63
CA ILE A 81 0.30 -3.43 -5.24
C ILE A 81 1.78 -3.30 -4.87
N SER A 82 2.61 -4.28 -5.26
CA SER A 82 4.04 -4.26 -4.99
C SER A 82 4.72 -3.06 -5.66
N MET A 83 4.40 -2.78 -6.94
CA MET A 83 4.90 -1.58 -7.61
C MET A 83 4.47 -0.29 -6.91
N SER A 84 3.22 -0.23 -6.45
CA SER A 84 2.70 0.93 -5.72
C SER A 84 3.44 1.14 -4.40
N LEU A 85 3.69 0.07 -3.65
CA LEU A 85 4.47 0.09 -2.41
C LEU A 85 5.92 0.52 -2.67
N THR A 86 6.57 -0.01 -3.70
CA THR A 86 7.92 0.38 -4.10
C THR A 86 8.01 1.88 -4.40
N ALA A 87 7.04 2.44 -5.14
CA ALA A 87 7.01 3.88 -5.42
C ALA A 87 6.85 4.73 -4.14
N ILE A 88 6.07 4.25 -3.17
CA ILE A 88 5.90 4.92 -1.88
C ILE A 88 7.21 4.91 -1.09
N VAL A 89 7.82 3.74 -0.95
CA VAL A 89 9.10 3.58 -0.24
C VAL A 89 10.17 4.47 -0.90
N SER A 90 10.23 4.50 -2.23
CA SER A 90 11.15 5.37 -2.96
C SER A 90 10.97 6.85 -2.59
N LYS A 91 9.73 7.36 -2.56
CA LYS A 91 9.46 8.74 -2.16
C LYS A 91 9.70 9.01 -0.67
N GLN A 92 9.46 8.02 0.19
CA GLN A 92 9.74 8.13 1.63
C GLN A 92 11.24 8.23 1.88
N THR A 93 12.05 7.43 1.18
CA THR A 93 13.51 7.48 1.24
C THR A 93 14.05 8.86 0.87
N GLU A 94 13.51 9.49 -0.18
CA GLU A 94 13.88 10.85 -0.58
C GLU A 94 13.60 11.86 0.55
N ARG A 95 12.39 11.82 1.14
CA ARG A 95 12.04 12.70 2.27
C ARG A 95 12.91 12.49 3.50
N ILE A 96 13.26 11.25 3.81
CA ILE A 96 14.16 10.93 4.93
C ILE A 96 15.54 11.52 4.67
N LYS A 97 16.03 11.44 3.42
CA LYS A 97 17.30 12.05 3.03
C LYS A 97 17.26 13.57 3.21
N ASP A 98 16.20 14.24 2.78
CA ASP A 98 16.05 15.69 2.95
C ASP A 98 16.00 16.09 4.43
N LEU A 99 15.27 15.33 5.26
CA LEU A 99 15.20 15.56 6.70
C LEU A 99 16.56 15.36 7.37
N ALA A 100 17.31 14.33 6.98
CA ALA A 100 18.66 14.10 7.49
C ALA A 100 19.62 15.24 7.11
N GLN A 101 19.52 15.76 5.88
CA GLN A 101 20.29 16.92 5.44
C GLN A 101 19.94 18.19 6.21
N ASN A 102 18.65 18.47 6.40
CA ASN A 102 18.20 19.60 7.20
C ASN A 102 18.68 19.49 8.65
N ASN A 103 18.64 18.28 9.23
CA ASN A 103 19.14 18.04 10.58
C ASN A 103 20.65 18.29 10.69
N ALA A 104 21.44 17.83 9.71
CA ALA A 104 22.88 18.09 9.67
C ALA A 104 23.22 19.59 9.54
N MET A 105 22.42 20.34 8.77
CA MET A 105 22.59 21.79 8.65
C MET A 105 22.27 22.50 9.98
N LEU A 106 21.23 22.06 10.69
CA LEU A 106 20.88 22.58 12.00
C LEU A 106 21.97 22.28 13.03
N GLU A 107 22.49 21.05 13.06
CA GLU A 107 23.58 20.66 13.96
C GLU A 107 24.84 21.50 13.72
N LYS A 108 25.19 21.76 12.45
CA LYS A 108 26.30 22.65 12.10
C LYS A 108 26.10 24.07 12.63
N ARG A 109 24.91 24.66 12.44
CA ARG A 109 24.58 26.01 12.93
C ARG A 109 24.65 26.10 14.45
N VAL A 110 24.17 25.09 15.16
CA VAL A 110 24.27 25.03 16.63
C VAL A 110 25.74 25.03 17.05
N ARG A 111 26.58 24.19 16.42
CA ARG A 111 28.01 24.14 16.73
C ARG A 111 28.74 25.46 16.46
N GLU A 112 28.41 26.15 15.36
CA GLU A 112 28.98 27.48 15.06
C GLU A 112 28.58 28.53 16.10
N ILE A 113 27.33 28.48 16.60
CA ILE A 113 26.86 29.38 17.67
C ILE A 113 27.59 29.08 18.98
N GLU A 114 27.73 27.80 19.35
CA GLU A 114 28.46 27.37 20.55
C GLU A 114 29.93 27.81 20.50
N GLN A 115 30.59 27.69 19.36
CA GLN A 115 31.97 28.16 19.17
C GLN A 115 32.09 29.68 19.36
N ARG A 116 31.19 30.46 18.76
CA ARG A 116 31.19 31.93 18.92
C ARG A 116 30.91 32.37 20.35
N LEU A 117 30.10 31.62 21.10
CA LEU A 117 29.87 31.90 22.52
C LEU A 117 31.14 31.66 23.34
N MET A 118 31.86 30.56 23.09
CA MET A 118 33.14 30.29 23.75
C MET A 118 34.19 31.37 23.45
N GLU A 119 34.28 31.83 22.19
CA GLU A 119 35.19 32.92 21.82
C GLU A 119 34.87 34.24 22.52
N LEU A 120 33.59 34.52 22.81
CA LEU A 120 33.19 35.72 23.54
C LEU A 120 33.51 35.62 25.04
N GLU A 121 33.34 34.44 25.64
CA GLU A 121 33.70 34.20 27.05
C GLU A 121 35.22 34.28 27.29
N GLU A 122 36.05 33.91 26.31
CA GLU A 122 37.51 34.05 26.41
C GLU A 122 38.01 35.50 26.31
N LEU A 123 37.18 36.43 25.83
CA LEU A 123 37.52 37.86 25.68
C LEU A 123 37.10 38.73 26.88
N GLU A 124 36.30 38.21 27.81
CA GLU A 124 35.90 38.86 29.07
C GLU A 124 36.84 38.52 30.24
#